data_AF-E8M977-F1
#
_entry.id   AF-E8M977-F1
#
_cell.length_a   1.000
_cell.length_b   1.000
_cell.length_c   1.000
_cell.angle_alpha   90.00
_cell.angle_beta   90.00
_cell.angle_gamma   90.00
#
_symmetry.space_group_name_H-M   'P 1'
#
loop_
_entity.id
_entity.type
_entity.pdbx_description
1 polymer ?
#
loop_
_entity_poly.entity_id
_entity_poly.type
_entity_poly.pdbx_seq_one_letter_code
_entity_poly.pdbx_strand_id
1 'polypeptide(L)'
;MKWHWVTFTIAAVCLSTLPFPSNSAHCDAKTWNSILKSQKQIDHSYNFHATRFNQLLKHHSTQPLLHQTFEEQDITALWRAGNPQSQQKLSMQIEASQQVIQAIEEELLAISQLQHDVLLQAGEWQGMSEHCALEQRTANVAVSHNYGQSNRLLGKSIEQLKGKLTLIQRRYEQEVETLVNAKPRPLQGSLSDAAADQPQQQVPLKRQP
;
A
#
# COMPACT_ATOMS: atom_id res chain seq x y z
N MET A 1 -12.81 8.82 88.70
CA MET A 1 -12.11 9.36 87.51
C MET A 1 -11.64 8.16 86.70
N LYS A 2 -12.42 7.76 85.68
CA LYS A 2 -12.09 7.87 84.25
C LYS A 2 -10.61 7.59 83.94
N TRP A 3 -10.32 6.42 83.34
CA TRP A 3 -9.75 6.35 82.00
C TRP A 3 -9.62 4.90 81.52
N HIS A 4 -10.49 4.50 80.58
CA HIS A 4 -10.26 3.32 79.75
C HIS A 4 -9.39 3.76 78.56
N TRP A 5 -8.21 3.18 78.44
CA TRP A 5 -7.37 3.32 77.26
C TRP A 5 -7.95 2.46 76.13
N VAL A 6 -8.59 3.11 75.17
CA VAL A 6 -8.94 2.51 73.88
C VAL A 6 -7.68 2.54 73.03
N THR A 7 -7.05 1.39 72.82
CA THR A 7 -5.98 1.24 71.84
C THR A 7 -6.58 1.20 70.44
N PHE A 8 -6.47 2.31 69.71
CA PHE A 8 -6.72 2.37 68.27
C PHE A 8 -5.57 1.65 67.53
N THR A 9 -5.81 0.44 67.05
CA THR A 9 -4.95 -0.21 66.05
C THR A 9 -5.33 0.33 64.67
N ILE A 10 -4.58 1.31 64.18
CA ILE A 10 -4.64 1.72 62.77
C ILE A 10 -3.90 0.63 61.98
N ALA A 11 -4.67 -0.30 61.41
CA ALA A 11 -4.18 -1.21 60.38
C ALA A 11 -3.88 -0.37 59.12
N ALA A 12 -2.63 0.09 58.99
CA ALA A 12 -2.12 0.60 57.74
C ALA A 12 -1.98 -0.58 56.77
N VAL A 13 -3.06 -0.88 56.03
CA VAL A 13 -2.99 -1.69 54.82
C VAL A 13 -2.27 -0.84 53.80
N CYS A 14 -0.94 -0.88 53.82
CA CYS A 14 -0.12 -0.46 52.69
C CYS A 14 -0.46 -1.40 51.54
N LEU A 15 -1.44 -1.01 50.71
CA LEU A 15 -1.54 -1.51 49.34
C LEU A 15 -0.27 -1.07 48.62
N SER A 16 0.74 -1.92 48.70
CA SER A 16 1.89 -1.91 47.80
C SER A 16 1.34 -2.24 46.41
N THR A 17 0.83 -1.25 45.70
CA THR A 17 0.74 -1.32 44.24
C THR A 17 2.18 -1.34 43.76
N LEU A 18 2.76 -2.54 43.65
CA LEU A 18 4.03 -2.73 42.98
C LEU A 18 3.84 -2.19 41.55
N PRO A 19 4.64 -1.21 41.11
CA PRO A 19 4.59 -0.80 39.72
C PRO A 19 4.96 -2.03 38.90
N PHE A 20 4.01 -2.49 38.09
CA PHE A 20 4.26 -3.48 37.04
C PHE A 20 5.50 -3.03 36.27
N PRO A 21 6.40 -3.94 35.86
CA PRO A 21 7.48 -3.57 34.96
C PRO A 21 6.84 -3.19 33.63
N SER A 22 6.50 -1.92 33.46
CA SER A 22 6.45 -1.30 32.15
C SER A 22 7.80 -1.62 31.51
N ASN A 23 7.80 -2.10 30.27
CA ASN A 23 9.00 -2.22 29.44
C ASN A 23 9.75 -0.88 29.48
N SER A 24 10.65 -0.73 30.44
CA SER A 24 11.27 0.53 30.77
C SER A 24 12.50 0.56 29.91
N ALA A 25 12.52 1.51 28.97
CA ALA A 25 13.69 1.77 28.18
C ALA A 25 14.78 2.34 29.11
N HIS A 26 15.46 1.49 29.87
CA HIS A 26 16.53 1.94 30.76
C HIS A 26 17.67 2.53 29.92
N CYS A 27 18.39 3.53 30.45
CA CYS A 27 19.57 4.09 29.78
C CYS A 27 20.76 3.12 29.92
N ASP A 28 20.57 1.90 29.43
CA ASP A 28 21.50 0.80 29.56
C ASP A 28 21.92 0.27 28.19
N ALA A 29 23.08 -0.37 28.16
CA ALA A 29 23.68 -0.84 26.92
C ALA A 29 22.84 -1.93 26.23
N LYS A 30 22.11 -2.78 26.97
CA LYS A 30 21.30 -3.85 26.39
C LYS A 30 20.11 -3.26 25.66
N THR A 31 19.37 -2.36 26.29
CA THR A 31 18.22 -1.69 25.67
C THR A 31 18.69 -0.86 24.47
N TRP A 32 19.75 -0.07 24.62
CA TRP A 32 20.34 0.71 23.53
C TRP A 32 20.67 -0.15 22.31
N ASN A 33 21.37 -1.27 22.53
CA ASN A 33 21.78 -2.16 21.44
C ASN A 33 20.58 -2.84 20.77
N SER A 34 19.51 -3.12 21.52
CA SER A 34 18.27 -3.66 20.96
C SER A 34 17.60 -2.67 20.01
N ILE A 35 17.40 -1.43 20.47
CA ILE A 35 16.81 -0.33 19.67
C ILE A 35 17.68 -0.07 18.43
N LEU A 36 19.01 -0.03 18.59
CA LEU A 36 19.94 0.17 17.48
C LEU A 36 19.91 -0.98 16.46
N LYS A 37 19.71 -2.22 16.91
CA LYS A 37 19.57 -3.37 15.99
C LYS A 37 18.30 -3.24 15.16
N SER A 38 17.18 -2.87 15.78
CA SER A 38 15.92 -2.61 15.09
C SER A 38 16.05 -1.45 14.10
N GLN A 39 16.72 -0.35 14.49
CA GLN A 39 17.02 0.77 13.60
C GLN A 39 17.71 0.32 12.30
N LYS A 40 18.73 -0.54 12.39
CA LYS A 40 19.45 -1.04 11.21
C LYS A 40 18.55 -1.83 10.28
N GLN A 41 17.58 -2.56 10.82
CA GLN A 41 16.61 -3.32 10.01
C GLN A 41 15.66 -2.37 9.28
N ILE A 42 15.20 -1.32 9.95
CA ILE A 42 14.41 -0.23 9.34
C ILE A 42 15.18 0.45 8.21
N ASP A 43 16.44 0.83 8.45
CA ASP A 43 17.27 1.51 7.44
C ASP A 43 17.49 0.60 6.23
N HIS A 44 17.72 -0.69 6.45
CA HIS A 44 17.86 -1.67 5.39
C HIS A 44 16.56 -1.84 4.59
N SER A 45 15.43 -1.97 5.27
CA SER A 45 14.11 -2.13 4.65
C SER A 45 13.75 -0.91 3.80
N TYR A 46 13.96 0.31 4.32
CA TYR A 46 13.74 1.53 3.54
C TYR A 46 14.59 1.56 2.27
N ASN A 47 15.89 1.26 2.39
CA ASN A 47 16.79 1.25 1.23
C ASN A 47 16.40 0.20 0.20
N PHE A 48 15.91 -0.96 0.63
CA PHE A 48 15.37 -2.00 -0.25
C PHE A 48 14.20 -1.47 -1.08
N HIS A 49 13.19 -0.90 -0.43
CA HIS A 49 12.01 -0.35 -1.11
C HIS A 49 12.35 0.86 -2.01
N ALA A 50 13.21 1.76 -1.54
CA ALA A 50 13.68 2.89 -2.34
C ALA A 50 14.45 2.43 -3.60
N THR A 51 15.25 1.38 -3.49
CA THR A 51 15.98 0.80 -4.63
C THR A 51 15.02 0.20 -5.65
N ARG A 52 14.00 -0.54 -5.19
CA ARG A 52 12.96 -1.11 -6.07
C ARG A 52 12.16 -0.03 -6.79
N PHE A 53 11.80 1.04 -6.10
CA PHE A 53 11.18 2.19 -6.74
C PHE A 53 12.08 2.82 -7.82
N ASN A 54 13.38 2.98 -7.55
CA ASN A 54 14.31 3.51 -8.54
C ASN A 54 14.43 2.60 -9.78
N GLN A 55 14.37 1.29 -9.60
CA GLN A 55 14.34 0.32 -10.71
C GLN A 55 13.05 0.44 -11.52
N LEU A 56 11.89 0.51 -10.85
CA LEU A 56 10.59 0.75 -11.49
C LEU A 56 10.61 2.06 -12.28
N LEU A 57 11.08 3.15 -11.68
CA LEU A 57 11.14 4.46 -12.32
C LEU A 57 12.02 4.43 -13.58
N LYS A 58 13.17 3.74 -13.53
CA LYS A 58 14.03 3.55 -14.69
C LYS A 58 13.29 2.83 -15.81
N HIS A 59 12.59 1.73 -15.49
CA HIS A 59 11.80 0.98 -16.47
C HIS A 59 10.69 1.84 -17.08
N HIS A 60 9.88 2.47 -16.23
CA HIS A 60 8.81 3.41 -16.61
C HIS A 60 9.32 4.53 -17.52
N SER A 61 10.49 5.09 -17.24
CA SER A 61 11.07 6.18 -18.05
C SER A 61 11.48 5.76 -19.46
N THR A 62 11.70 4.46 -19.69
CA THR A 62 12.15 3.92 -20.98
C THR A 62 11.02 3.33 -21.83
N GLN A 63 9.84 3.13 -21.24
CA GLN A 63 8.68 2.56 -21.93
C GLN A 63 7.55 3.59 -21.98
N PRO A 64 7.37 4.29 -23.11
CA PRO A 64 6.25 5.21 -23.26
C PRO A 64 4.93 4.43 -23.25
N LEU A 65 3.96 4.91 -22.48
CA LEU A 65 2.60 4.37 -22.47
C LEU A 65 1.85 4.86 -23.71
N LEU A 66 1.00 4.01 -24.29
CA LEU A 66 0.32 4.32 -25.53
C LEU A 66 -0.62 5.52 -25.38
N HIS A 67 -1.34 5.64 -24.27
CA HIS A 67 -2.21 6.80 -23.99
C HIS A 67 -1.46 8.14 -23.91
N GLN A 68 -0.13 8.11 -23.73
CA GLN A 68 0.71 9.32 -23.68
C GLN A 68 1.23 9.73 -25.05
N THR A 69 1.17 8.83 -26.03
CA THR A 69 1.80 9.00 -27.35
C THR A 69 0.79 9.05 -28.49
N PHE A 70 -0.40 8.47 -28.29
CA PHE A 70 -1.45 8.37 -29.29
C PHE A 70 -2.75 8.95 -28.77
N GLU A 71 -3.54 9.54 -29.66
CA GLU A 71 -4.90 9.93 -29.33
C GLU A 71 -5.80 8.69 -29.25
N GLU A 72 -6.88 8.76 -28.49
CA GLU A 72 -7.81 7.64 -28.29
C GLU A 72 -8.38 7.11 -29.62
N GLN A 73 -8.59 8.00 -30.60
CA GLN A 73 -9.04 7.62 -31.94
C GLN A 73 -8.03 6.76 -32.70
N ASP A 74 -6.73 7.01 -32.52
CA ASP A 74 -5.66 6.23 -33.15
C ASP A 74 -5.58 4.84 -32.52
N ILE A 75 -5.71 4.77 -31.19
CA ILE A 75 -5.77 3.50 -30.46
C ILE A 75 -7.00 2.68 -30.88
N THR A 76 -8.15 3.34 -31.05
CA THR A 76 -9.38 2.70 -31.53
C THR A 76 -9.21 2.19 -32.98
N ALA A 77 -8.57 2.98 -33.84
CA ALA A 77 -8.26 2.58 -35.20
C ALA A 77 -7.33 1.36 -35.23
N LEU A 78 -6.32 1.30 -34.35
CA LEU A 78 -5.41 0.15 -34.22
C LEU A 78 -6.15 -1.14 -33.83
N TRP A 79 -7.15 -1.05 -32.94
CA TRP A 79 -8.01 -2.18 -32.63
C TRP A 79 -8.89 -2.61 -33.81
N ARG A 80 -9.55 -1.63 -34.47
CA ARG A 80 -10.52 -1.86 -35.57
C ARG A 80 -9.88 -2.32 -36.86
N ALA A 81 -8.64 -1.92 -37.13
CA ALA A 81 -7.88 -2.34 -38.30
C ALA A 81 -7.73 -3.88 -38.38
N GLY A 82 -7.99 -4.60 -37.28
CA GLY A 82 -8.18 -6.05 -37.31
C GLY A 82 -6.90 -6.83 -37.57
N ASN A 83 -5.73 -6.16 -37.62
CA ASN A 83 -4.45 -6.83 -37.76
C ASN A 83 -4.17 -7.62 -36.46
N PRO A 84 -4.09 -8.97 -36.52
CA PRO A 84 -3.91 -9.80 -35.33
C PRO A 84 -2.65 -9.42 -34.52
N GLN A 85 -1.59 -8.98 -35.19
CA GLN A 85 -0.35 -8.57 -34.51
C GLN A 85 -0.56 -7.29 -33.69
N SER A 86 -1.31 -6.31 -34.20
CA SER A 86 -1.61 -5.08 -33.49
C SER A 86 -2.50 -5.35 -32.27
N GLN A 87 -3.54 -6.16 -32.43
CA GLN A 87 -4.44 -6.55 -31.34
C GLN A 87 -3.72 -7.35 -30.25
N GLN A 88 -2.80 -8.23 -30.63
CA GLN A 88 -1.96 -8.95 -29.69
C GLN A 88 -1.06 -7.99 -28.91
N LYS A 89 -0.41 -7.02 -29.58
CA LYS A 89 0.43 -6.02 -28.90
C LYS A 89 -0.35 -5.19 -27.89
N LEU A 90 -1.55 -4.73 -28.25
CA LEU A 90 -2.42 -3.98 -27.33
C LEU A 90 -2.85 -4.84 -26.14
N SER A 91 -3.18 -6.11 -26.38
CA SER A 91 -3.53 -7.05 -25.29
C SER A 91 -2.35 -7.29 -24.34
N MET A 92 -1.14 -7.49 -24.88
CA MET A 92 0.07 -7.64 -24.06
C MET A 92 0.38 -6.37 -23.26
N GLN A 93 0.14 -5.18 -23.82
CA GLN A 93 0.32 -3.91 -23.12
C GLN A 93 -0.66 -3.76 -21.96
N ILE A 94 -1.93 -4.16 -22.14
CA ILE A 94 -2.93 -4.19 -21.06
C ILE A 94 -2.46 -5.13 -19.94
N GLU A 95 -2.07 -6.36 -20.29
CA GLU A 95 -1.63 -7.36 -19.31
C GLU A 95 -0.38 -6.90 -18.54
N ALA A 96 0.63 -6.38 -19.25
CA ALA A 96 1.84 -5.86 -18.63
C ALA A 96 1.52 -4.68 -17.68
N SER A 97 0.62 -3.78 -18.08
CA SER A 97 0.19 -2.66 -17.24
C SER A 97 -0.52 -3.14 -15.97
N GLN A 98 -1.39 -4.15 -16.08
CA GLN A 98 -2.06 -4.76 -14.93
C GLN A 98 -1.07 -5.42 -13.96
N GLN A 99 -0.05 -6.11 -14.47
CA GLN A 99 1.01 -6.70 -13.63
C GLN A 99 1.80 -5.63 -12.87
N VAL A 100 2.10 -4.49 -13.51
CA VAL A 100 2.77 -3.36 -12.85
C VAL A 100 1.88 -2.75 -11.76
N ILE A 101 0.58 -2.57 -12.02
CA ILE A 101 -0.38 -2.08 -11.02
C ILE A 101 -0.37 -2.99 -9.79
N GLN A 102 -0.53 -4.30 -9.97
CA GLN A 102 -0.53 -5.27 -8.88
C GLN A 102 0.79 -5.23 -8.09
N ALA A 103 1.94 -5.19 -8.77
CA ALA A 103 3.23 -5.11 -8.11
C ALA A 103 3.38 -3.83 -7.28
N ILE A 104 2.82 -2.70 -7.74
CA ILE A 104 2.80 -1.45 -6.96
C ILE A 104 1.88 -1.57 -5.75
N GLU A 105 0.72 -2.21 -5.85
CA GLU A 105 -0.19 -2.43 -4.72
C GLU A 105 0.47 -3.25 -3.60
N GLU A 106 1.14 -4.35 -3.97
CA GLU A 106 1.90 -5.18 -3.03
C GLU A 106 3.03 -4.38 -2.36
N GLU A 107 3.75 -3.56 -3.13
CA GLU A 107 4.82 -2.70 -2.63
C GLU A 107 4.28 -1.63 -1.66
N LEU A 108 3.13 -1.01 -1.98
CA LEU A 108 2.48 0.00 -1.13
C LEU A 108 2.04 -0.61 0.21
N LEU A 109 1.57 -1.85 0.22
CA LEU A 109 1.21 -2.57 1.45
C LEU A 109 2.44 -2.81 2.33
N ALA A 110 3.54 -3.30 1.74
CA ALA A 110 4.79 -3.51 2.47
C ALA A 110 5.37 -2.21 3.05
N ILE A 111 5.39 -1.13 2.25
CA ILE A 111 5.89 0.18 2.68
C ILE A 111 5.01 0.79 3.79
N SER A 112 3.70 0.53 3.76
CA SER A 112 2.80 1.02 4.82
C SER A 112 3.12 0.38 6.18
N GLN A 113 3.49 -0.91 6.20
CA GLN A 113 3.98 -1.55 7.42
C GLN A 113 5.29 -0.91 7.89
N LEU A 114 6.25 -0.70 6.98
CA LEU A 114 7.51 -0.03 7.32
C LEU A 114 7.29 1.38 7.90
N GLN A 115 6.32 2.13 7.36
CA GLN A 115 5.98 3.46 7.88
C GLN A 115 5.53 3.39 9.34
N HIS A 116 4.71 2.41 9.69
CA HIS A 116 4.29 2.17 11.07
C HIS A 116 5.49 1.86 11.96
N ASP A 117 6.33 0.92 11.55
CA ASP A 117 7.51 0.49 12.31
C ASP A 117 8.49 1.65 12.57
N VAL A 118 8.71 2.51 11.57
CA VAL A 118 9.56 3.71 11.70
C VAL A 118 9.02 4.69 12.76
N LEU A 119 7.70 4.87 12.83
CA LEU A 119 7.09 5.76 13.81
C LEU A 119 7.14 5.18 15.23
N LEU A 120 6.99 3.86 15.38
CA LEU A 120 7.23 3.17 16.65
C LEU A 120 8.70 3.35 17.08
N GLN A 121 9.65 3.12 16.17
CA GLN A 121 11.08 3.28 16.42
C GLN A 121 11.44 4.70 16.86
N ALA A 122 10.79 5.72 16.27
CA ALA A 122 10.94 7.09 16.72
C ALA A 122 10.51 7.29 18.18
N GLY A 123 9.44 6.62 18.59
CA GLY A 123 8.95 6.61 19.98
C GLY A 123 9.90 5.89 20.94
N GLU A 124 10.46 4.75 20.55
CA GLU A 124 11.45 4.03 21.36
C GLU A 124 12.71 4.87 21.62
N TRP A 125 13.21 5.55 20.58
CA TRP A 125 14.35 6.46 20.71
C TRP A 125 14.04 7.67 21.59
N GLN A 126 12.82 8.20 21.49
CA GLN A 126 12.37 9.28 22.37
C GLN A 126 12.34 8.83 23.84
N GLY A 127 11.78 7.65 24.12
CA GLY A 127 11.78 7.07 25.46
C GLY A 127 13.19 6.83 26.01
N MET A 128 14.10 6.31 25.19
CA MET A 128 15.53 6.18 25.55
C MET A 128 16.16 7.54 25.90
N SER A 129 15.84 8.59 25.14
CA SER A 129 16.34 9.94 25.39
C SER A 129 15.88 10.49 26.74
N GLU A 130 14.60 10.32 27.06
CA GLU A 130 14.01 10.73 28.33
C GLU A 130 14.64 9.99 29.52
N HIS A 131 14.80 8.66 29.42
CA HIS A 131 15.46 7.88 30.47
C HIS A 131 16.93 8.26 30.65
N CYS A 132 17.68 8.47 29.57
CA CYS A 132 19.06 8.94 29.66
C CYS A 132 19.17 10.35 30.25
N ALA A 133 18.14 11.19 30.11
CA ALA A 133 18.10 12.51 30.73
C ALA A 133 17.94 12.40 32.25
N LEU A 134 17.08 11.49 32.73
CA LEU A 134 16.93 11.21 34.16
C LEU A 134 18.23 10.71 34.80
N GLU A 135 19.02 9.95 34.05
CA GLU A 135 20.34 9.45 34.49
C GLU A 135 21.50 10.41 34.21
N GLN A 136 21.22 11.64 33.74
CA GLN A 136 22.21 12.67 33.43
C GLN A 136 23.27 12.24 32.40
N ARG A 137 22.92 11.31 31.51
CA ARG A 137 23.76 10.81 30.40
C ARG A 137 23.60 11.69 29.16
N THR A 138 24.05 12.94 29.24
CA THR A 138 23.80 13.99 28.23
C THR A 138 24.17 13.60 26.78
N ALA A 139 25.27 12.87 26.58
CA ALA A 139 25.66 12.37 25.26
C ALA A 139 24.61 11.40 24.69
N ASN A 140 24.13 10.46 25.50
CA ASN A 140 23.10 9.50 25.09
C ASN A 140 21.76 10.17 24.84
N VAL A 141 21.40 11.20 25.62
CA VAL A 141 20.20 12.04 25.37
C VAL A 141 20.24 12.63 23.97
N ALA A 142 21.34 13.30 23.62
CA ALA A 142 21.47 13.96 22.32
C ALA A 142 21.39 12.95 21.16
N VAL A 143 22.10 11.82 21.27
CA VAL A 143 22.14 10.80 20.20
C VAL A 143 20.77 10.13 20.02
N SER A 144 20.13 9.69 21.10
CA SER A 144 18.82 9.05 21.03
C SER A 144 17.73 10.01 20.53
N HIS A 145 17.75 11.28 20.97
CA HIS A 145 16.85 12.30 20.43
C HIS A 145 17.04 12.47 18.92
N ASN A 146 18.28 12.53 18.45
CA ASN A 146 18.58 12.65 17.02
C ASN A 146 18.08 11.45 16.22
N TYR A 147 18.21 10.22 16.73
CA TYR A 147 17.59 9.05 16.11
C TYR A 147 16.06 9.15 16.05
N GLY A 148 15.42 9.63 17.12
CA GLY A 148 13.98 9.89 17.14
C GLY A 148 13.54 10.86 16.05
N GLN A 149 14.25 11.99 15.91
CA GLN A 149 13.98 12.97 14.85
C GLN A 149 14.25 12.40 13.45
N SER A 150 15.36 11.66 13.28
CA SER A 150 15.71 11.01 12.02
C SER A 150 14.59 10.06 11.55
N ASN A 151 14.05 9.23 12.45
CA ASN A 151 12.93 8.35 12.10
C ASN A 151 11.66 9.12 11.74
N ARG A 152 11.36 10.24 12.40
CA ARG A 152 10.22 11.09 11.99
C ARG A 152 10.39 11.65 10.58
N LEU A 153 11.62 12.04 10.21
CA LEU A 153 11.94 12.46 8.86
C LEU A 153 11.86 11.30 7.87
N LEU A 154 12.36 10.12 8.24
CA LEU A 154 12.24 8.90 7.44
C LEU A 154 10.78 8.54 7.18
N GLY A 155 9.90 8.67 8.18
CA GLY A 155 8.45 8.48 8.02
C GLY A 155 7.84 9.41 6.97
N LYS A 156 8.32 10.66 6.87
CA LYS A 156 7.92 11.60 5.79
C LYS A 156 8.47 11.18 4.43
N SER A 157 9.73 10.73 4.38
CA SER A 157 10.33 10.22 3.15
C SER A 157 9.62 8.97 2.63
N ILE A 158 9.13 8.11 3.52
CA ILE A 158 8.28 6.95 3.18
C ILE A 158 6.94 7.41 2.61
N GLU A 159 6.30 8.41 3.21
CA GLU A 159 5.05 8.97 2.67
C GLU A 159 5.25 9.54 1.26
N GLN A 160 6.35 10.23 1.02
CA GLN A 160 6.72 10.71 -0.32
C GLN A 160 6.95 9.55 -1.30
N LEU A 161 7.57 8.46 -0.86
CA LEU A 161 7.78 7.27 -1.69
C LEU A 161 6.44 6.64 -2.10
N LYS A 162 5.51 6.48 -1.15
CA LYS A 162 4.14 6.01 -1.42
C LYS A 162 3.45 6.90 -2.45
N GLY A 163 3.50 8.22 -2.26
CA GLY A 163 2.90 9.18 -3.21
C GLY A 163 3.46 9.05 -4.63
N LYS A 164 4.78 8.82 -4.78
CA LYS A 164 5.40 8.58 -6.09
C LYS A 164 4.95 7.27 -6.72
N LEU A 165 4.84 6.19 -5.94
CA LEU A 165 4.31 4.90 -6.39
C LEU A 165 2.86 5.02 -6.87
N THR A 166 1.99 5.65 -6.08
CA THR A 166 0.59 5.88 -6.45
C THR A 166 0.48 6.72 -7.72
N LEU A 167 1.36 7.69 -7.94
CA LEU A 167 1.37 8.46 -9.19
C LEU A 167 1.68 7.58 -10.41
N ILE A 168 2.65 6.67 -10.29
CA ILE A 168 2.98 5.73 -11.37
C ILE A 168 1.82 4.77 -11.60
N GLN A 169 1.26 4.20 -10.52
CA GLN A 169 0.10 3.31 -10.58
C GLN A 169 -1.06 3.91 -11.38
N ARG A 170 -1.46 5.15 -11.06
CA ARG A 170 -2.54 5.87 -11.79
C ARG A 170 -2.28 6.00 -13.29
N ARG A 171 -1.03 6.15 -13.71
CA ARG A 171 -0.70 6.22 -15.14
C ARG A 171 -0.91 4.87 -15.83
N TYR A 172 -0.58 3.77 -15.16
CA TYR A 172 -0.85 2.44 -15.69
C TYR A 172 -2.35 2.10 -15.64
N GLU A 173 -3.08 2.55 -14.62
CA GLU A 173 -4.54 2.42 -14.57
C GLU A 173 -5.20 3.14 -15.76
N GLN A 174 -4.77 4.37 -16.05
CA GLN A 174 -5.23 5.14 -17.19
C GLN A 174 -4.88 4.48 -18.53
N GLU A 175 -3.69 3.87 -18.65
CA GLU A 175 -3.30 3.08 -19.82
C GLU A 175 -4.28 1.92 -20.03
N VAL A 176 -4.54 1.12 -18.99
CA VAL A 176 -5.46 -0.01 -19.06
C VAL A 176 -6.85 0.46 -19.45
N GLU A 177 -7.37 1.50 -18.80
CA GLU A 177 -8.70 2.06 -19.10
C GLU A 177 -8.80 2.50 -20.56
N THR A 178 -7.82 3.28 -21.05
CA THR A 178 -7.79 3.79 -22.43
C THR A 178 -7.77 2.64 -23.43
N LEU A 179 -6.90 1.65 -23.23
CA LEU A 179 -6.74 0.53 -24.15
C LEU A 179 -7.95 -0.42 -24.17
N VAL A 180 -8.59 -0.63 -23.02
CA VAL A 180 -9.80 -1.45 -22.89
C VAL A 180 -11.01 -0.74 -23.51
N ASN A 181 -11.18 0.56 -23.25
CA ASN A 181 -12.29 1.35 -23.79
C ASN A 181 -12.22 1.50 -25.31
N ALA A 182 -11.02 1.56 -25.87
CA ALA A 182 -10.81 1.60 -27.32
C ALA A 182 -11.13 0.27 -28.04
N LYS A 183 -11.30 -0.84 -27.29
CA LYS A 183 -11.61 -2.15 -27.88
C LYS A 183 -13.03 -2.15 -28.48
N PRO A 184 -13.20 -2.51 -29.77
CA PRO A 184 -14.52 -2.59 -30.39
C PRO A 184 -15.39 -3.59 -29.65
N ARG A 185 -16.60 -3.16 -29.26
CA ARG A 185 -17.60 -4.10 -28.72
C ARG A 185 -18.01 -5.07 -29.84
N PRO A 186 -18.23 -6.36 -29.53
CA PRO A 186 -18.86 -7.27 -30.47
C PRO A 186 -20.18 -6.65 -30.94
N LEU A 187 -20.41 -6.59 -32.25
CA LEU A 187 -21.69 -6.17 -32.81
C LEU A 187 -22.79 -7.11 -32.32
N GLN A 188 -23.49 -6.75 -31.25
CA GLN A 188 -24.79 -7.32 -30.92
C GLN A 188 -25.81 -6.73 -31.89
N GLY A 189 -26.01 -7.40 -33.04
CA GLY A 189 -27.10 -7.08 -33.97
C GLY A 189 -26.77 -7.35 -35.44
N SER A 190 -26.95 -8.58 -35.90
CA SER A 190 -27.25 -8.89 -37.32
C SER A 190 -27.92 -10.26 -37.52
N LEU A 191 -28.77 -10.69 -36.57
CA LEU A 191 -29.50 -11.97 -36.66
C LEU A 191 -31.00 -11.81 -36.38
N SER A 192 -31.66 -10.73 -36.83
CA SER A 192 -33.13 -10.61 -36.72
C SER A 192 -33.90 -10.27 -38.00
N ASP A 193 -33.31 -10.29 -39.19
CA ASP A 193 -34.02 -9.91 -40.42
C ASP A 193 -34.09 -11.02 -41.48
N ALA A 194 -34.23 -12.28 -41.06
CA ALA A 194 -34.37 -13.43 -41.99
C ALA A 194 -35.55 -14.36 -41.69
N ALA A 195 -36.65 -13.84 -41.14
CA ALA A 195 -37.87 -14.63 -40.95
C ALA A 195 -39.14 -13.80 -41.21
N ALA A 196 -39.32 -13.37 -42.46
CA ALA A 196 -40.59 -12.87 -42.94
C ALA A 196 -40.76 -13.20 -44.43
N ASP A 197 -41.00 -14.48 -44.75
CA ASP A 197 -41.88 -14.82 -45.88
C ASP A 197 -42.31 -16.30 -45.82
N GLN A 198 -43.54 -16.55 -45.37
CA GLN A 198 -44.26 -17.77 -45.72
C GLN A 198 -45.72 -17.39 -46.03
N PRO A 199 -46.21 -17.62 -47.25
CA PRO A 199 -47.60 -17.39 -47.58
C PRO A 199 -48.50 -18.53 -47.09
N GLN A 200 -49.69 -18.13 -46.68
CA GLN A 200 -50.79 -18.95 -46.17
C GLN A 200 -51.26 -20.02 -47.18
N GLN A 201 -51.52 -21.23 -46.69
CA GLN A 201 -52.43 -22.17 -47.35
C GLN A 201 -53.47 -22.71 -46.36
N GLN A 202 -54.72 -22.34 -46.63
CA GLN A 202 -55.93 -22.90 -46.04
C GLN A 202 -56.18 -24.31 -46.58
N VAL A 203 -56.76 -25.19 -45.74
CA VAL A 203 -57.98 -25.99 -45.96
C VAL A 203 -57.97 -27.19 -44.99
N PRO A 204 -59.09 -27.47 -44.30
CA PRO A 204 -59.48 -28.86 -44.10
C PRO A 204 -60.92 -29.09 -44.55
N LEU A 205 -61.15 -30.12 -45.36
CA LEU A 205 -62.46 -30.75 -45.43
C LEU A 205 -62.33 -32.27 -45.55
N LYS A 206 -62.72 -32.95 -44.47
CA LYS A 206 -62.93 -34.40 -44.40
C LYS A 206 -64.00 -34.85 -45.39
N ARG A 207 -63.84 -36.06 -45.93
CA ARG A 207 -64.90 -37.10 -45.90
C ARG A 207 -64.30 -38.49 -46.12
N GLN A 208 -64.49 -39.36 -45.12
CA GLN A 208 -64.55 -40.81 -45.27
C GLN A 208 -65.75 -41.18 -46.16
N PRO A 209 -65.76 -42.39 -46.73
CA PRO A 209 -66.27 -43.55 -46.00
C PRO A 209 -65.20 -44.61 -45.69
#